data_AF-A0A961T379-F1
#
_entry.id   AF-A0A961T379-F1
#
_cell.length_a   1.000
_cell.length_b   1.000
_cell.length_c   1.000
_cell.angle_alpha   90.00
_cell.angle_beta   90.00
_cell.angle_gamma   90.00
#
_symmetry.space_group_name_H-M   'P 1'
#
loop_
_entity.id
_entity.type
_entity.pdbx_description
1 polymer ?
#
loop_
_entity_poly.entity_id
_entity_poly.type
_entity_poly.pdbx_seq_one_letter_code
_entity_poly.pdbx_strand_id
1 'polypeptide(L)'
;MSEPSETQEATPKAGKLIYKQTLATRLTHWVWALSLFFLLLSGLQIFNAHPALYIGDQSGFGFDNAVLRIGAERTSSGNVGFTEVLGARVETTGWLGLFGSSSLTQQVRAFPAWATIPSYQDLASGRVVHFFFAWIFALTLFTWLVAALASGHFRRDILPRWRDIRALPRDLADHLRLRFHHRREYNVLQKLSYAGVLLVLMPLMIATGLAMSPGFNSAAPWLGDILGGRQTARTIHFVTMLLLVGFFVIHIVMVLAAGPINELRSIITGWYRADAT
;
A
#
# COMPACT_ATOMS: atom_id res chain seq x y z
N MET A 1 -1.71 -2.05 71.05
CA MET A 1 -1.98 -3.09 70.05
C MET A 1 -2.46 -2.36 68.82
N SER A 2 -1.66 -2.40 67.76
CA SER A 2 -1.59 -1.45 66.66
C SER A 2 -2.80 -1.56 65.71
N GLU A 3 -3.38 -0.42 65.31
CA GLU A 3 -4.31 -0.38 64.17
C GLU A 3 -3.55 -0.67 62.87
N PRO A 4 -4.10 -1.49 61.95
CA PRO A 4 -3.47 -1.70 60.66
C PRO A 4 -3.74 -0.48 59.77
N SER A 5 -2.66 0.18 59.35
CA SER A 5 -2.64 1.20 58.30
C SER A 5 -3.19 0.60 56.99
N GLU A 6 -4.43 0.90 56.64
CA GLU A 6 -4.95 0.66 55.29
C GLU A 6 -4.11 1.46 54.30
N THR A 7 -3.26 0.75 53.58
CA THR A 7 -2.52 1.31 52.45
C THR A 7 -3.54 1.42 51.32
N GLN A 8 -4.12 2.61 51.12
CA GLN A 8 -4.92 2.88 49.93
C GLN A 8 -4.03 2.70 48.71
N GLU A 9 -4.13 1.53 48.06
CA GLU A 9 -3.63 1.33 46.71
C GLU A 9 -4.40 2.28 45.79
N ALA A 10 -3.78 3.42 45.50
CA ALA A 10 -4.27 4.37 44.52
C ALA A 10 -4.34 3.64 43.16
N THR A 11 -5.54 3.21 42.79
CA THR A 11 -5.82 2.63 41.47
C THR A 11 -5.36 3.65 40.43
N PRO A 12 -4.47 3.29 39.48
CA PRO A 12 -3.98 4.25 38.51
C PRO A 12 -5.18 4.81 37.74
N LYS A 13 -5.42 6.12 37.84
CA LYS A 13 -6.54 6.79 37.16
C LYS A 13 -6.46 6.47 35.67
N ALA A 14 -7.33 5.58 35.21
CA ALA A 14 -7.41 5.26 33.80
C ALA A 14 -7.75 6.53 33.02
N GLY A 15 -6.87 6.93 32.11
CA GLY A 15 -7.04 8.16 31.32
C GLY A 15 -8.37 8.21 30.56
N LYS A 16 -8.88 9.43 30.32
CA LYS A 16 -10.22 9.66 29.75
C LYS A 16 -10.33 9.09 28.33
N LEU A 17 -11.43 8.38 28.05
CA LEU A 17 -11.75 7.93 26.70
C LEU A 17 -12.36 9.08 25.89
N ILE A 18 -11.83 9.29 24.69
CA ILE A 18 -12.25 10.31 23.72
C ILE A 18 -12.67 9.62 22.44
N TYR A 19 -13.86 9.91 21.95
CA TYR A 19 -14.31 9.42 20.65
C TYR A 19 -13.55 10.16 19.53
N LYS A 20 -12.73 9.43 18.78
CA LYS A 20 -11.81 9.98 17.77
C LYS A 20 -12.23 9.61 16.35
N GLN A 21 -12.78 8.40 16.14
CA GLN A 21 -13.06 7.88 14.79
C GLN A 21 -14.53 7.48 14.62
N THR A 22 -15.19 8.06 13.60
CA THR A 22 -16.58 7.73 13.27
C THR A 22 -16.73 6.29 12.77
N LEU A 23 -17.91 5.68 12.91
CA LEU A 23 -18.16 4.34 12.38
C LEU A 23 -17.90 4.27 10.86
N ALA A 24 -18.33 5.28 10.10
CA ALA A 24 -18.09 5.35 8.67
C ALA A 24 -16.60 5.31 8.34
N THR A 25 -15.79 6.14 8.99
CA THR A 25 -14.33 6.16 8.81
C THR A 25 -13.68 4.81 9.12
N ARG A 26 -14.11 4.13 10.19
CA ARG A 26 -13.58 2.81 10.57
C ARG A 26 -13.93 1.76 9.52
N LEU A 27 -15.19 1.72 9.07
CA LEU A 27 -15.64 0.78 8.05
C LEU A 27 -14.89 0.99 6.74
N THR A 28 -14.81 2.23 6.23
CA THR A 28 -14.08 2.53 4.99
C THR A 28 -12.60 2.17 5.11
N HIS A 29 -11.98 2.45 6.27
CA HIS A 29 -10.59 2.08 6.52
C HIS A 29 -10.37 0.57 6.43
N TRP A 30 -11.20 -0.23 7.11
CA TRP A 30 -11.06 -1.70 7.08
C TRP A 30 -11.35 -2.29 5.70
N VAL A 31 -12.30 -1.72 4.96
CA VAL A 31 -12.55 -2.11 3.57
C VAL A 31 -11.34 -1.82 2.70
N TRP A 32 -10.70 -0.65 2.83
CA TRP A 32 -9.46 -0.35 2.11
C TRP A 32 -8.32 -1.29 2.50
N ALA A 33 -8.11 -1.51 3.80
CA ALA A 33 -7.03 -2.37 4.30
C ALA A 33 -7.18 -3.81 3.77
N LEU A 34 -8.39 -4.37 3.85
CA LEU A 34 -8.68 -5.71 3.35
C LEU A 34 -8.51 -5.80 1.83
N SER A 35 -9.03 -4.82 1.10
CA SER A 35 -8.92 -4.79 -0.35
C SER A 35 -7.47 -4.69 -0.80
N LEU A 36 -6.69 -3.77 -0.22
CA LEU A 36 -5.28 -3.59 -0.55
C LEU A 36 -4.44 -4.83 -0.21
N PHE A 37 -4.74 -5.52 0.89
CA PHE A 37 -4.08 -6.78 1.24
C PHE A 37 -4.26 -7.85 0.15
N PHE A 38 -5.50 -8.12 -0.26
CA PHE A 38 -5.76 -9.12 -1.29
C PHE A 38 -5.30 -8.67 -2.68
N LEU A 39 -5.44 -7.38 -3.00
CA LEU A 39 -4.94 -6.80 -4.25
C LEU A 39 -3.42 -6.94 -4.39
N LEU A 40 -2.68 -6.70 -3.31
CA LEU A 40 -1.22 -6.89 -3.31
C LEU A 40 -0.87 -8.34 -3.60
N LEU A 41 -1.35 -9.28 -2.80
CA LEU A 41 -0.94 -10.70 -2.90
C LEU A 41 -1.40 -11.35 -4.21
N SER A 42 -2.60 -11.02 -4.70
CA SER A 42 -3.07 -11.46 -6.02
C SER A 42 -2.37 -10.72 -7.17
N GLY A 43 -1.98 -9.47 -6.98
CA GLY A 43 -1.22 -8.69 -7.96
C GLY A 43 0.19 -9.24 -8.16
N LEU A 44 0.87 -9.62 -7.08
CA LEU A 44 2.18 -10.30 -7.14
C LEU A 44 2.07 -11.65 -7.86
N GLN A 45 0.95 -12.36 -7.69
CA GLN A 45 0.67 -13.58 -8.44
C GLN A 45 0.51 -13.34 -9.94
N ILE A 46 -0.25 -12.31 -10.32
CA ILE A 46 -0.42 -11.92 -11.72
C ILE A 46 0.93 -11.52 -12.31
N PHE A 47 1.76 -10.80 -11.54
CA PHE A 47 3.10 -10.40 -11.97
C PHE A 47 4.01 -11.61 -12.24
N ASN A 48 3.92 -12.67 -11.44
CA ASN A 48 4.70 -13.90 -11.63
C ASN A 48 4.46 -14.57 -13.00
N ALA A 49 3.32 -14.36 -13.65
CA ALA A 49 3.07 -14.92 -14.98
C ALA A 49 3.92 -14.27 -16.07
N HIS A 50 4.35 -13.02 -15.88
CA HIS A 50 5.24 -12.33 -16.80
C HIS A 50 6.12 -11.35 -16.01
N PRO A 51 7.18 -11.78 -15.32
CA PRO A 51 7.87 -10.94 -14.35
C PRO A 51 8.85 -9.94 -15.00
N ALA A 52 8.32 -9.11 -15.89
CA ALA A 52 9.01 -8.02 -16.53
C ALA A 52 8.05 -6.86 -16.82
N LEU A 53 8.60 -5.65 -16.81
CA LEU A 53 7.92 -4.37 -17.03
C LEU A 53 8.61 -3.62 -18.17
N TYR A 54 7.81 -2.90 -18.95
CA TYR A 54 8.26 -2.19 -20.15
C TYR A 54 7.68 -0.78 -20.22
N ILE A 55 8.29 0.05 -21.06
CA ILE A 55 7.76 1.36 -21.45
C ILE A 55 7.29 1.29 -22.91
N GLY A 56 6.10 1.82 -23.18
CA GLY A 56 5.40 1.80 -24.47
C GLY A 56 4.23 0.80 -24.49
N ASP A 57 3.87 0.39 -25.70
CA ASP A 57 2.80 -0.59 -25.95
C ASP A 57 3.28 -2.03 -26.08
N GLN A 58 4.53 -2.19 -26.51
CA GLN A 58 5.07 -3.46 -26.94
C GLN A 58 5.87 -4.14 -25.84
N SER A 59 5.88 -5.46 -25.85
CA SER A 59 6.66 -6.31 -24.94
C SER A 59 7.16 -7.53 -25.69
N GLY A 60 8.32 -8.07 -25.30
CA GLY A 60 8.84 -9.33 -25.84
C GLY A 60 10.29 -9.21 -26.28
N PHE A 61 10.83 -10.28 -26.87
CA PHE A 61 12.25 -10.38 -27.23
C PHE A 61 12.69 -9.45 -28.37
N GLY A 62 11.75 -8.93 -29.16
CA GLY A 62 12.02 -8.01 -30.27
C GLY A 62 12.10 -6.53 -29.88
N PHE A 63 11.92 -6.19 -28.60
CA PHE A 63 11.85 -4.81 -28.13
C PHE A 63 12.81 -4.58 -26.96
N ASP A 64 13.67 -3.56 -27.09
CA ASP A 64 14.60 -3.14 -26.04
C ASP A 64 14.01 -2.00 -25.22
N ASN A 65 12.89 -2.29 -24.55
CA ASN A 65 12.13 -1.32 -23.78
C ASN A 65 11.79 -1.82 -22.36
N ALA A 66 12.46 -2.88 -21.91
CA ALA A 66 12.28 -3.45 -20.58
C ALA A 66 12.99 -2.58 -19.53
N VAL A 67 12.28 -2.20 -18.47
CA VAL A 67 12.83 -1.42 -17.36
C VAL A 67 13.10 -2.27 -16.11
N LEU A 68 12.37 -3.38 -15.96
CA LEU A 68 12.54 -4.35 -14.89
C LEU A 68 12.35 -5.75 -15.46
N ARG A 69 13.24 -6.69 -15.13
CA ARG A 69 13.06 -8.13 -15.39
C ARG A 69 13.48 -8.91 -14.15
N ILE A 70 12.69 -9.89 -13.76
CA ILE A 70 12.99 -10.81 -12.68
C ILE A 70 12.83 -12.22 -13.23
N GLY A 71 13.86 -13.05 -13.09
CA GLY A 71 13.85 -14.39 -13.65
C GLY A 71 14.97 -15.25 -13.14
N ALA A 72 15.19 -16.37 -13.81
CA ALA A 72 16.32 -17.25 -13.57
C ALA A 72 17.02 -17.55 -14.89
N GLU A 73 18.33 -17.76 -14.83
CA GLU A 73 19.10 -18.25 -15.95
C GLU A 73 19.97 -19.43 -15.56
N ARG A 74 20.39 -20.21 -16.55
CA ARG A 74 21.30 -21.33 -16.34
C ARG A 74 22.72 -20.87 -16.62
N THR A 75 23.57 -20.94 -15.60
CA THR A 75 25.00 -20.65 -15.69
C THR A 75 25.80 -21.96 -15.61
N SER A 76 27.13 -21.86 -15.77
CA SER A 76 28.05 -22.99 -15.63
C SER A 76 28.07 -23.59 -14.22
N SER A 77 27.74 -22.80 -13.19
CA SER A 77 27.67 -23.23 -11.79
C SER A 77 26.27 -23.67 -11.33
N GLY A 78 25.24 -23.52 -12.17
CA GLY A 78 23.86 -23.89 -11.86
C GLY A 78 22.84 -22.84 -12.28
N ASN A 79 21.58 -23.03 -11.87
CA ASN A 79 20.55 -22.03 -12.09
C ASN A 79 20.71 -20.91 -11.06
N VAL A 80 20.73 -19.66 -11.53
CA VAL A 80 20.81 -18.46 -10.68
C VAL A 80 19.59 -17.58 -10.92
N GLY A 81 19.04 -17.02 -9.85
CA GLY A 81 17.99 -16.01 -9.91
C GLY A 81 18.60 -14.63 -10.17
N PHE A 82 17.92 -13.80 -10.93
CA PHE A 82 18.39 -12.45 -11.21
C PHE A 82 17.26 -11.43 -11.19
N THR A 83 17.66 -10.19 -10.95
CA THR A 83 16.82 -9.00 -11.12
C THR A 83 17.62 -7.98 -11.93
N GLU A 84 17.02 -7.54 -13.02
CA GLU A 84 17.58 -6.57 -13.94
C GLU A 84 16.74 -5.30 -13.89
N VAL A 85 17.37 -4.17 -13.63
CA VAL A 85 16.74 -2.85 -13.56
C VAL A 85 17.50 -1.91 -14.47
N LEU A 86 16.83 -1.36 -15.48
CA LEU A 86 17.45 -0.43 -16.46
C LEU A 86 18.77 -0.98 -17.06
N GLY A 87 18.81 -2.28 -17.36
CA GLY A 87 20.00 -2.99 -17.88
C GLY A 87 21.05 -3.36 -16.84
N ALA A 88 20.96 -2.85 -15.61
CA ALA A 88 21.83 -3.27 -14.50
C ALA A 88 21.30 -4.57 -13.88
N ARG A 89 22.11 -5.62 -13.93
CA ARG A 89 21.72 -6.95 -13.46
C ARG A 89 22.37 -7.29 -12.12
N VAL A 90 21.55 -7.79 -11.20
CA VAL A 90 21.96 -8.25 -9.87
C VAL A 90 21.48 -9.68 -9.65
N GLU A 91 22.34 -10.53 -9.09
CA GLU A 91 21.94 -11.87 -8.66
C GLU A 91 21.03 -11.78 -7.43
N THR A 92 19.88 -12.43 -7.49
CA THR A 92 18.86 -12.38 -6.44
C THR A 92 18.37 -13.78 -6.05
N THR A 93 19.16 -14.81 -6.33
CA THR A 93 18.90 -16.21 -5.95
C THR A 93 18.43 -16.33 -4.50
N GLY A 94 17.30 -17.02 -4.29
CA GLY A 94 16.69 -17.22 -2.97
C GLY A 94 15.77 -16.09 -2.50
N TRP A 95 15.86 -14.91 -3.10
CA TRP A 95 15.03 -13.74 -2.76
C TRP A 95 14.03 -13.39 -3.86
N LEU A 96 14.47 -13.39 -5.12
CA LEU A 96 13.66 -13.10 -6.30
C LEU A 96 14.12 -13.97 -7.49
N GLY A 97 13.19 -14.30 -8.38
CA GLY A 97 13.48 -14.96 -9.66
C GLY A 97 13.74 -16.47 -9.59
N LEU A 98 14.39 -16.95 -8.52
CA LEU A 98 14.62 -18.37 -8.28
C LEU A 98 14.51 -18.71 -6.79
N PHE A 99 13.67 -19.69 -6.46
CA PHE A 99 13.50 -20.21 -5.10
C PHE A 99 13.75 -21.73 -5.06
N GLY A 100 14.17 -22.24 -3.90
CA GLY A 100 14.45 -23.66 -3.69
C GLY A 100 15.95 -23.99 -3.69
N SER A 101 16.36 -24.93 -2.84
CA SER A 101 17.78 -25.26 -2.60
C SER A 101 18.29 -26.43 -3.45
N SER A 102 17.40 -27.30 -3.92
CA SER A 102 17.75 -28.44 -4.78
C SER A 102 17.14 -28.31 -6.17
N SER A 103 17.79 -28.89 -7.18
CA SER A 103 17.33 -28.90 -8.58
C SER A 103 15.91 -29.46 -8.75
N LEU A 104 15.48 -30.38 -7.87
CA LEU A 104 14.13 -30.97 -7.87
C LEU A 104 13.06 -30.06 -7.22
N THR A 105 13.49 -29.09 -6.42
CA THR A 105 12.60 -28.16 -5.68
C THR A 105 12.65 -26.73 -6.22
N GLN A 106 13.43 -26.49 -7.28
CA GLN A 106 13.62 -25.16 -7.84
C GLN A 106 12.34 -24.66 -8.50
N GLN A 107 11.92 -23.45 -8.13
CA GLN A 107 10.77 -22.75 -8.70
C GLN A 107 11.22 -21.42 -9.27
N VAL A 108 11.04 -21.24 -10.58
CA VAL A 108 11.30 -19.98 -11.27
C VAL A 108 10.04 -19.11 -11.18
N ARG A 109 10.10 -18.10 -10.31
CA ARG A 109 9.03 -17.12 -10.09
C ARG A 109 9.63 -15.85 -9.50
N ALA A 110 9.04 -14.69 -9.75
CA ALA A 110 9.58 -13.44 -9.21
C ALA A 110 9.39 -13.32 -7.70
N PHE A 111 8.16 -13.54 -7.23
CA PHE A 111 7.79 -13.46 -5.82
C PHE A 111 7.45 -14.83 -5.25
N PRO A 112 7.83 -15.14 -4.00
CA PRO A 112 7.67 -16.46 -3.39
C PRO A 112 6.20 -16.81 -3.10
N ALA A 113 5.93 -18.10 -2.87
CA ALA A 113 4.57 -18.63 -2.65
C ALA A 113 3.84 -18.04 -1.43
N TRP A 114 4.58 -17.66 -0.37
CA TRP A 114 4.00 -17.05 0.82
C TRP A 114 3.55 -15.60 0.60
N ALA A 115 4.07 -14.95 -0.44
CA ALA A 115 3.75 -13.57 -0.81
C ALA A 115 2.68 -13.48 -1.90
N THR A 116 2.03 -14.59 -2.27
CA THR A 116 1.02 -14.62 -3.34
C THR A 116 -0.26 -15.31 -2.91
N ILE A 117 -1.39 -14.86 -3.47
CA ILE A 117 -2.68 -15.54 -3.35
C ILE A 117 -3.22 -15.83 -4.75
N PRO A 118 -3.44 -17.10 -5.12
CA PRO A 118 -3.07 -18.32 -4.39
C PRO A 118 -1.54 -18.51 -4.26
N SER A 119 -1.12 -19.43 -3.39
CA SER A 119 0.31 -19.70 -3.14
C SER A 119 0.98 -20.50 -4.27
N TYR A 120 0.25 -21.45 -4.86
CA TYR A 120 0.63 -22.11 -6.11
C TYR A 120 0.41 -21.18 -7.29
N GLN A 121 1.25 -21.26 -8.33
CA GLN A 121 1.19 -20.34 -9.46
C GLN A 121 -0.03 -20.64 -10.35
N ASP A 122 -1.03 -19.77 -10.28
CA ASP A 122 -2.21 -19.81 -11.13
C ASP A 122 -2.67 -18.37 -11.45
N LEU A 123 -2.51 -18.01 -12.73
CA LEU A 123 -2.88 -16.69 -13.24
C LEU A 123 -4.40 -16.48 -13.25
N ALA A 124 -5.19 -17.51 -13.51
CA ALA A 124 -6.64 -17.38 -13.62
C ALA A 124 -7.25 -17.07 -12.24
N SER A 125 -6.93 -17.88 -11.23
CA SER A 125 -7.39 -17.65 -9.86
C SER A 125 -6.86 -16.32 -9.29
N GLY A 126 -5.60 -15.99 -9.57
CA GLY A 126 -5.04 -14.68 -9.18
C GLY A 126 -5.84 -13.50 -9.74
N ARG A 127 -6.22 -13.55 -11.02
CA ARG A 127 -7.07 -12.51 -11.65
C ARG A 127 -8.46 -12.42 -11.02
N VAL A 128 -9.10 -13.54 -10.71
CA VAL A 128 -10.43 -13.55 -10.08
C VAL A 128 -10.41 -12.82 -8.73
N VAL A 129 -9.46 -13.18 -7.86
CA VAL A 129 -9.30 -12.52 -6.55
C VAL A 129 -8.98 -11.04 -6.74
N HIS A 130 -8.06 -10.72 -7.64
CA HIS A 130 -7.64 -9.35 -7.88
C HIS A 130 -8.81 -8.47 -8.34
N PHE A 131 -9.57 -8.90 -9.35
CA PHE A 131 -10.69 -8.12 -9.88
C PHE A 131 -11.84 -7.99 -8.89
N PHE A 132 -12.11 -9.02 -8.10
CA PHE A 132 -13.14 -8.95 -7.05
C PHE A 132 -12.84 -7.83 -6.05
N PHE A 133 -11.62 -7.80 -5.49
CA PHE A 133 -11.23 -6.74 -4.55
C PHE A 133 -10.97 -5.40 -5.24
N ALA A 134 -10.59 -5.38 -6.52
CA ALA A 134 -10.43 -4.14 -7.29
C ALA A 134 -11.76 -3.40 -7.43
N TRP A 135 -12.87 -4.11 -7.66
CA TRP A 135 -14.19 -3.48 -7.73
C TRP A 135 -14.65 -2.96 -6.37
N ILE A 136 -14.44 -3.72 -5.28
CA ILE A 136 -14.73 -3.24 -3.92
C ILE A 136 -13.93 -1.96 -3.63
N PHE A 137 -12.63 -1.98 -3.92
CA PHE A 137 -11.74 -0.83 -3.74
C PHE A 137 -12.19 0.39 -4.55
N ALA A 138 -12.46 0.20 -5.85
CA ALA A 138 -12.87 1.28 -6.74
C ALA A 138 -14.22 1.89 -6.34
N LEU A 139 -15.22 1.08 -6.01
CA LEU A 139 -16.53 1.55 -5.56
C LEU A 139 -16.45 2.26 -4.20
N THR A 140 -15.63 1.75 -3.28
CA THR A 140 -15.41 2.40 -1.98
C THR A 140 -14.74 3.76 -2.16
N LEU A 141 -13.72 3.87 -3.01
CA LEU A 141 -13.08 5.15 -3.27
C LEU A 141 -14.02 6.12 -3.98
N PHE A 142 -14.76 5.65 -4.97
CA PHE A 142 -15.72 6.47 -5.72
C PHE A 142 -16.82 7.02 -4.82
N THR A 143 -17.46 6.17 -4.01
CA THR A 143 -18.50 6.58 -3.06
C THR A 143 -17.95 7.56 -2.02
N TRP A 144 -16.75 7.29 -1.49
CA TRP A 144 -16.07 8.21 -0.58
C TRP A 144 -15.79 9.56 -1.23
N LEU A 145 -15.32 9.58 -2.48
CA LEU A 145 -15.01 10.81 -3.21
C LEU A 145 -16.26 11.64 -3.49
N VAL A 146 -17.35 11.00 -3.95
CA VAL A 146 -18.64 11.66 -4.18
C VAL A 146 -19.18 12.24 -2.87
N ALA A 147 -19.12 11.49 -1.77
CA ALA A 147 -19.53 11.99 -0.45
C ALA A 147 -18.66 13.17 0.04
N ALA A 148 -17.35 13.11 -0.18
CA ALA A 148 -16.43 14.19 0.17
C ALA A 148 -16.69 15.47 -0.63
N LEU A 149 -17.05 15.34 -1.92
CA LEU A 149 -17.43 16.45 -2.78
C LEU A 149 -18.79 17.04 -2.41
N ALA A 150 -19.81 16.18 -2.20
CA ALA A 150 -21.18 16.60 -1.87
C ALA A 150 -21.28 17.30 -0.51
N SER A 151 -20.48 16.89 0.47
CA SER A 151 -20.48 17.47 1.82
C SER A 151 -19.70 18.79 1.95
N GLY A 152 -19.01 19.25 0.89
CA GLY A 152 -18.12 20.41 0.95
C GLY A 152 -16.88 20.22 1.84
N HIS A 153 -16.71 19.03 2.42
CA HIS A 153 -15.60 18.65 3.29
C HIS A 153 -14.25 18.68 2.56
N PHE A 154 -14.26 18.44 1.25
CA PHE A 154 -13.09 18.48 0.36
C PHE A 154 -12.30 19.80 0.43
N ARG A 155 -12.99 20.95 0.53
CA ARG A 155 -12.35 22.28 0.59
C ARG A 155 -11.88 22.66 1.99
N ARG A 156 -12.47 22.09 3.06
CA ARG A 156 -12.21 22.51 4.44
C ARG A 156 -11.06 21.75 5.10
N ASP A 157 -10.93 20.45 4.85
CA ASP A 157 -10.06 19.58 5.66
C ASP A 157 -9.01 18.79 4.86
N ILE A 158 -9.16 18.62 3.54
CA ILE A 158 -8.29 17.74 2.73
C ILE A 158 -7.18 18.49 2.00
N LEU A 159 -7.46 19.67 1.44
CA LEU A 159 -6.42 20.45 0.75
C LEU A 159 -5.51 21.16 1.76
N PRO A 160 -4.19 20.84 1.78
CA PRO A 160 -3.24 21.54 2.63
C PRO A 160 -3.28 23.02 2.34
N ARG A 161 -3.37 23.86 3.38
CA ARG A 161 -3.28 25.31 3.18
C ARG A 161 -1.84 25.67 2.83
N TRP A 162 -1.62 26.75 2.08
CA TRP A 162 -0.27 27.25 1.74
C TRP A 162 0.64 27.47 2.96
N ARG A 163 0.06 27.69 4.15
CA ARG A 163 0.78 27.78 5.43
C ARG A 163 1.34 26.44 5.90
N ASP A 164 0.65 25.34 5.61
CA ASP A 164 1.05 23.98 5.98
C ASP A 164 2.27 23.55 5.15
N ILE A 165 2.29 23.88 3.85
CA ILE A 165 3.41 23.57 2.94
C ILE A 165 4.74 24.23 3.40
N ARG A 166 4.70 25.37 4.08
CA ARG A 166 5.92 26.01 4.63
C ARG A 166 6.43 25.36 5.92
N ALA A 167 5.60 24.63 6.66
CA ALA A 167 6.00 23.94 7.89
C ALA A 167 6.64 22.56 7.62
N LEU A 168 6.47 22.06 6.40
CA LEU A 168 6.87 20.74 5.90
C LEU A 168 8.33 20.35 6.22
N PRO A 169 9.35 21.24 6.07
CA PRO A 169 10.74 20.87 6.38
C PRO A 169 10.97 20.61 7.87
N ARG A 170 10.28 21.39 8.74
CA ARG A 170 10.41 21.28 10.20
C ARG A 170 9.66 20.06 10.72
N ASP A 171 8.44 19.81 10.21
CA ASP A 171 7.66 18.62 10.53
C ASP A 171 8.35 17.32 10.06
N LEU A 172 8.99 17.33 8.89
CA LEU A 172 9.78 16.20 8.40
C LEU A 172 10.98 15.92 9.31
N ALA A 173 11.71 16.95 9.73
CA ALA A 173 12.83 16.82 10.65
C ALA A 173 12.40 16.29 12.03
N ASP A 174 11.26 16.73 12.54
CA ASP A 174 10.71 16.26 13.82
C ASP A 174 10.20 14.81 13.73
N HIS A 175 9.62 14.41 12.59
CA HIS A 175 9.24 13.02 12.32
C HIS A 175 10.45 12.09 12.22
N LEU A 176 11.50 12.51 11.50
CA LEU A 176 12.76 11.76 11.42
C LEU A 176 13.45 11.61 12.78
N ARG A 177 13.17 12.52 13.73
CA ARG A 177 13.67 12.49 15.11
C ARG A 177 12.73 11.77 16.09
N LEU A 178 11.64 11.17 15.61
CA LEU A 178 10.62 10.47 16.43
C LEU A 178 10.03 11.32 17.56
N ARG A 179 9.99 12.65 17.40
CA ARG A 179 9.43 13.56 18.41
C ARG A 179 7.96 13.85 18.11
N PHE A 180 7.07 12.99 18.60
CA PHE A 180 5.63 13.14 18.40
C PHE A 180 5.03 14.14 19.40
N HIS A 181 4.64 15.32 18.91
CA HIS A 181 3.85 16.26 19.68
C HIS A 181 2.37 15.90 19.53
N HIS A 182 1.77 15.36 20.59
CA HIS A 182 0.35 14.97 20.65
C HIS A 182 -0.56 16.21 20.70
N ARG A 183 -0.70 16.92 19.59
CA ARG A 183 -1.73 17.97 19.44
C ARG A 183 -2.98 17.36 18.78
N ARG A 184 -4.13 17.94 19.09
CA ARG A 184 -5.47 17.52 18.63
C ARG A 184 -5.66 17.55 17.11
N GLU A 185 -4.73 18.14 16.37
CA GLU A 185 -4.76 18.32 14.92
C GLU A 185 -3.72 17.42 14.24
N TYR A 186 -4.08 16.80 13.12
CA TYR A 186 -3.17 15.99 12.31
C TYR A 186 -1.93 16.80 11.91
N ASN A 187 -0.74 16.20 12.06
CA ASN A 187 0.52 16.76 11.58
C ASN A 187 0.43 17.00 10.05
N VAL A 188 1.07 18.06 9.54
CA VAL A 188 1.03 18.43 8.11
C VAL A 188 1.49 17.27 7.22
N LEU A 189 2.51 16.52 7.66
CA LEU A 189 3.02 15.37 6.93
C LEU A 189 1.96 14.26 6.79
N GLN A 190 1.16 14.04 7.84
CA GLN A 190 0.06 13.08 7.79
C GLN A 190 -1.04 13.53 6.84
N LYS A 191 -1.45 14.81 6.89
CA LYS A 191 -2.45 15.36 5.96
C LYS A 191 -2.01 15.23 4.51
N LEU A 192 -0.76 15.59 4.20
CA LEU A 192 -0.19 15.47 2.86
C LEU A 192 -0.13 14.01 2.40
N SER A 193 0.26 13.10 3.30
CA SER A 193 0.30 11.66 2.99
C SER A 193 -1.10 11.12 2.69
N TYR A 194 -2.11 11.47 3.48
CA TYR A 194 -3.50 11.07 3.23
C TYR A 194 -4.03 11.65 1.93
N ALA A 195 -3.79 12.92 1.65
CA ALA A 195 -4.19 13.55 0.39
C ALA A 195 -3.50 12.88 -0.81
N GLY A 196 -2.19 12.63 -0.73
CA GLY A 196 -1.45 11.93 -1.78
C GLY A 196 -1.96 10.51 -2.01
N VAL A 197 -2.21 9.74 -0.96
CA VAL A 197 -2.73 8.37 -1.09
C VAL A 197 -4.15 8.37 -1.66
N LEU A 198 -5.08 9.11 -1.05
CA LEU A 198 -6.50 9.08 -1.41
C LEU A 198 -6.81 9.77 -2.74
N LEU A 199 -6.12 10.86 -3.08
CA LEU A 199 -6.42 11.68 -4.26
C LEU A 199 -5.49 11.41 -5.44
N VAL A 200 -4.33 10.77 -5.23
CA VAL A 200 -3.36 10.50 -6.31
C VAL A 200 -3.11 9.01 -6.46
N LEU A 201 -2.54 8.34 -5.45
CA LEU A 201 -2.10 6.95 -5.60
C LEU A 201 -3.26 5.97 -5.81
N MET A 202 -4.33 6.08 -5.02
CA MET A 202 -5.49 5.18 -5.15
C MET A 202 -6.25 5.39 -6.48
N PRO A 203 -6.53 6.64 -6.92
CA PRO A 203 -7.09 6.87 -8.25
C PRO A 203 -6.19 6.40 -9.38
N LEU A 204 -4.86 6.63 -9.29
CA LEU A 204 -3.89 6.18 -10.28
C LEU A 204 -3.84 4.65 -10.38
N MET A 205 -3.93 3.95 -9.24
CA MET A 205 -4.02 2.49 -9.17
C MET A 205 -5.24 1.97 -9.95
N ILE A 206 -6.40 2.61 -9.77
CA ILE A 206 -7.63 2.26 -10.49
C ILE A 206 -7.50 2.57 -11.98
N ALA A 207 -7.05 3.79 -12.33
CA ALA A 207 -6.93 4.21 -13.72
C ALA A 207 -6.00 3.29 -14.53
N THR A 208 -4.83 2.95 -13.97
CA THR A 208 -3.89 2.01 -14.59
C THR A 208 -4.47 0.59 -14.67
N GLY A 209 -5.23 0.15 -13.65
CA GLY A 209 -5.96 -1.12 -13.69
C GLY A 209 -7.00 -1.20 -14.81
N LEU A 210 -7.77 -0.12 -14.99
CA LEU A 210 -8.74 0.01 -16.07
C LEU A 210 -8.07 0.03 -17.45
N ALA A 211 -6.95 0.74 -17.61
CA ALA A 211 -6.16 0.75 -18.85
C ALA A 211 -5.58 -0.62 -19.23
N MET A 212 -5.42 -1.54 -18.28
CA MET A 212 -4.98 -2.91 -18.57
C MET A 212 -6.15 -3.86 -18.85
N SER A 213 -7.39 -3.47 -18.53
CA SER A 213 -8.58 -4.31 -18.71
C SER A 213 -8.98 -4.41 -20.18
N PRO A 214 -9.20 -5.63 -20.71
CA PRO A 214 -9.68 -5.81 -22.08
C PRO A 214 -11.00 -5.08 -22.36
N GLY A 215 -11.95 -5.12 -21.41
CA GLY A 215 -13.25 -4.48 -21.57
C GLY A 215 -13.17 -2.96 -21.62
N PHE A 216 -12.32 -2.37 -20.76
CA PHE A 216 -12.13 -0.91 -20.75
C PHE A 216 -11.31 -0.42 -21.94
N ASN A 217 -10.34 -1.20 -22.42
CA ASN A 217 -9.60 -0.85 -23.63
C ASN A 217 -10.50 -0.79 -24.87
N SER A 218 -11.55 -1.60 -24.93
CA SER A 218 -12.56 -1.51 -25.99
C SER A 218 -13.48 -0.29 -25.84
N ALA A 219 -13.84 0.09 -24.60
CA ALA A 219 -14.77 1.17 -24.34
C ALA A 219 -14.13 2.57 -24.28
N ALA A 220 -12.88 2.66 -23.83
CA ALA A 220 -12.14 3.88 -23.55
C ALA A 220 -10.64 3.71 -23.87
N PRO A 221 -10.27 3.48 -25.15
CA PRO A 221 -8.87 3.24 -25.55
C PRO A 221 -7.94 4.40 -25.18
N TRP A 222 -8.46 5.64 -25.18
CA TRP A 222 -7.74 6.86 -24.84
C TRP A 222 -7.04 6.81 -23.47
N LEU A 223 -7.53 6.01 -22.53
CA LEU A 223 -6.92 5.90 -21.21
C LEU A 223 -5.54 5.24 -21.27
N GLY A 224 -5.38 4.24 -22.15
CA GLY A 224 -4.07 3.63 -22.42
C GLY A 224 -3.15 4.61 -23.13
N ASP A 225 -3.67 5.36 -24.10
CA ASP A 225 -2.89 6.32 -24.90
C ASP A 225 -2.29 7.43 -24.03
N ILE A 226 -3.08 8.00 -23.10
CA ILE A 226 -2.61 9.03 -22.16
C ILE A 226 -1.50 8.48 -21.23
N LEU A 227 -1.59 7.21 -20.85
CA LEU A 227 -0.59 6.56 -20.00
C LEU A 227 0.66 6.12 -20.77
N GLY A 228 0.73 6.36 -22.08
CA GLY A 228 1.86 5.96 -22.92
C GLY A 228 1.85 4.47 -23.27
N GLY A 229 0.68 3.86 -23.29
CA GLY A 229 0.47 2.49 -23.76
C GLY A 229 0.23 1.46 -22.66
N ARG A 230 -0.17 0.25 -23.08
CA ARG A 230 -0.60 -0.81 -22.13
C ARG A 230 0.54 -1.28 -21.22
N GLN A 231 1.76 -1.42 -21.75
CA GLN A 231 2.88 -1.86 -20.91
C GLN A 231 3.35 -0.75 -19.98
N THR A 232 3.33 0.50 -20.43
CA THR A 232 3.56 1.65 -19.54
C THR A 232 2.54 1.68 -18.41
N ALA A 233 1.25 1.48 -18.69
CA ALA A 233 0.21 1.41 -17.67
C ALA A 233 0.50 0.33 -16.62
N ARG A 234 0.98 -0.83 -17.05
CA ARG A 234 1.42 -1.91 -16.15
C ARG A 234 2.62 -1.52 -15.29
N THR A 235 3.59 -0.83 -15.86
CA THR A 235 4.75 -0.30 -15.14
C THR A 235 4.33 0.74 -14.09
N ILE A 236 3.49 1.70 -14.47
CA ILE A 236 2.93 2.70 -13.55
C ILE A 236 2.12 2.02 -12.44
N HIS A 237 1.31 1.01 -12.77
CA HIS A 237 0.53 0.25 -11.79
C HIS A 237 1.44 -0.42 -10.75
N PHE A 238 2.50 -1.09 -11.21
CA PHE A 238 3.47 -1.73 -10.32
C PHE A 238 4.22 -0.72 -9.45
N VAL A 239 4.68 0.41 -10.02
CA VAL A 239 5.33 1.48 -9.25
C VAL A 239 4.38 2.08 -8.22
N THR A 240 3.12 2.32 -8.59
CA THR A 240 2.09 2.83 -7.66
C THR A 240 1.84 1.83 -6.54
N MET A 241 1.86 0.53 -6.83
CA MET A 241 1.75 -0.52 -5.81
C MET A 241 2.92 -0.46 -4.84
N LEU A 242 4.16 -0.32 -5.33
CA LEU A 242 5.34 -0.15 -4.47
C LEU A 242 5.25 1.09 -3.58
N LEU A 243 4.75 2.22 -4.11
CA LEU A 243 4.53 3.44 -3.32
C LEU A 243 3.48 3.22 -2.22
N LEU A 244 2.39 2.50 -2.52
CA LEU A 244 1.38 2.16 -1.51
C LEU A 244 1.92 1.20 -0.44
N VAL A 245 2.75 0.22 -0.83
CA VAL A 245 3.45 -0.66 0.12
C VAL A 245 4.41 0.15 1.00
N GLY A 246 5.19 1.06 0.42
CA GLY A 246 6.07 1.96 1.17
C GLY A 246 5.30 2.83 2.17
N PHE A 247 4.18 3.41 1.74
CA PHE A 247 3.26 4.12 2.64
C PHE A 247 2.75 3.23 3.76
N PHE A 248 2.32 2.00 3.46
CA PHE A 248 1.83 1.05 4.47
C PHE A 248 2.91 0.72 5.50
N VAL A 249 4.15 0.45 5.07
CA VAL A 249 5.26 0.16 5.99
C VAL A 249 5.51 1.35 6.92
N ILE A 250 5.62 2.57 6.38
CA ILE A 250 5.79 3.79 7.17
C ILE A 250 4.60 3.98 8.12
N HIS A 251 3.38 3.79 7.64
CA HIS A 251 2.16 3.88 8.43
C HIS A 251 2.17 2.93 9.63
N ILE A 252 2.54 1.66 9.43
CA ILE A 252 2.63 0.67 10.52
C ILE A 252 3.74 1.04 11.51
N VAL A 253 4.92 1.44 11.05
CA VAL A 253 6.01 1.91 11.93
C VAL A 253 5.53 3.07 12.80
N MET A 254 4.81 4.02 12.22
CA MET A 254 4.25 5.17 12.94
C MET A 254 3.18 4.76 13.97
N VAL A 255 2.32 3.78 13.64
CA VAL A 255 1.33 3.23 14.59
C VAL A 255 2.03 2.54 15.77
N LEU A 256 3.08 1.77 15.50
CA LEU A 256 3.89 1.12 16.54
C LEU A 256 4.60 2.15 17.42
N ALA A 257 5.14 3.21 16.82
CA ALA A 257 5.84 4.27 17.54
C ALA A 257 4.90 5.15 18.39
N ALA A 258 3.66 5.37 17.95
CA ALA A 258 2.65 6.18 18.65
C ALA A 258 1.93 5.43 19.80
N GLY A 259 2.10 4.11 19.89
CA GLY A 259 1.41 3.28 20.88
C GLY A 259 0.31 2.41 20.24
N PRO A 260 0.65 1.18 19.82
CA PRO A 260 -0.20 0.39 18.91
C PRO A 260 -1.53 -0.01 19.53
N ILE A 261 -1.56 -0.27 20.84
CA ILE A 261 -2.79 -0.66 21.54
C ILE A 261 -3.84 0.44 21.47
N ASN A 262 -3.43 1.70 21.63
CA ASN A 262 -4.36 2.82 21.69
C ASN A 262 -4.83 3.24 20.30
N GLU A 263 -3.93 3.25 19.32
CA GLU A 263 -4.30 3.53 17.93
C GLU A 263 -5.16 2.41 17.33
N LEU A 264 -4.83 1.13 17.60
CA LEU A 264 -5.66 0.00 17.17
C LEU A 264 -7.04 0.03 17.85
N ARG A 265 -7.11 0.34 19.15
CA ARG A 265 -8.40 0.54 19.84
C ARG A 265 -9.22 1.64 19.17
N SER A 266 -8.58 2.74 18.76
CA SER A 266 -9.27 3.84 18.10
C SER A 266 -9.88 3.42 16.77
N ILE A 267 -9.20 2.60 15.97
CA ILE A 267 -9.72 2.19 14.65
C ILE A 267 -10.69 1.00 14.72
N ILE A 268 -10.68 0.22 15.81
CA ILE A 268 -11.65 -0.86 16.05
C ILE A 268 -12.92 -0.28 16.71
N THR A 269 -12.76 0.41 17.84
CA THR A 269 -13.88 0.81 18.71
C THR A 269 -14.32 2.26 18.49
N GLY A 270 -13.47 3.11 17.91
CA GLY A 270 -13.69 4.55 17.79
C GLY A 270 -13.14 5.37 18.95
N TRP A 271 -12.74 4.72 20.04
CA TRP A 271 -12.34 5.37 21.28
C TRP A 271 -10.82 5.35 21.46
N TYR A 272 -10.28 6.51 21.81
CA TYR A 272 -8.88 6.73 22.12
C TYR A 272 -8.74 7.06 23.60
N ARG A 273 -7.76 6.48 24.31
CA ARG A 273 -7.48 6.79 25.71
C ARG A 273 -6.46 7.93 25.77
N ALA A 274 -6.87 9.10 26.22
CA ALA A 274 -5.93 10.20 26.50
C ALA A 274 -5.10 9.87 27.74
N ASP A 275 -3.86 10.35 27.79
CA ASP A 275 -3.02 10.23 28.98
C ASP A 275 -3.70 10.91 30.17
N ALA A 276 -3.54 10.34 31.36
CA ALA A 276 -4.02 10.96 32.58
C ALA A 276 -3.16 12.20 32.85
N THR A 277 -3.76 13.39 32.71
CA THR A 277 -3.18 14.66 33.15
C THR A 277 -3.05 14.70 34.66
#